data_AF-X0X7R4-F1
#
_entry.id   AF-X0X7R4-F1
#
_cell.length_a   1.000
_cell.length_b   1.000
_cell.length_c   1.000
_cell.angle_alpha   90.00
_cell.angle_beta   90.00
_cell.angle_gamma   90.00
#
_symmetry.space_group_name_H-M   'P 1'
#
loop_
_entity.id
_entity.type
_entity.pdbx_description
1 polymer ?
#
loop_
_entity_poly.entity_id
_entity_poly.type
_entity_poly.pdbx_seq_one_letter_code
_entity_poly.pdbx_strand_id
1 'polypeptide(L)'
;MGMRLQGIDTKTRLSLFFVLLTATIGSSARATELWVEPGPPRELRRCGDGVLYELDAPYGPLLLARIRGTHYEMGRQYGCLLGDIILDVVKSITGSEDSEDNSEFSDAYLYLYPAVWKRLDPYVPERYLDEIRGISEGAEEAG
;
A
#
# COMPACT_ATOMS: atom_id res chain seq x y z
N MET A 1 -42.05 19.66 9.53
CA MET A 1 -41.17 19.77 10.71
C MET A 1 -39.75 19.95 10.19
N GLY A 2 -39.34 21.21 9.96
CA GLY A 2 -38.08 21.53 9.29
C GLY A 2 -36.95 21.72 10.30
N MET A 3 -35.91 20.90 10.22
CA MET A 3 -34.67 21.08 10.98
C MET A 3 -33.91 22.28 10.43
N ARG A 4 -33.84 23.34 11.24
CA ARG A 4 -33.05 24.53 11.00
C ARG A 4 -31.61 24.23 11.44
N LEU A 5 -30.71 24.00 10.49
CA LEU A 5 -29.27 23.88 10.79
C LEU A 5 -28.77 25.25 11.27
N GLN A 6 -28.38 25.32 12.55
CA GLN A 6 -27.75 26.49 13.16
C GLN A 6 -26.41 26.76 12.45
N GLY A 7 -26.24 28.00 11.99
CA GLY A 7 -25.03 28.45 11.33
C GLY A 7 -23.82 28.35 12.26
N ILE A 8 -22.85 27.52 11.86
CA ILE A 8 -21.54 27.45 12.51
C ILE A 8 -20.82 28.77 12.22
N ASP A 9 -20.44 29.47 13.28
CA ASP A 9 -19.70 30.74 13.23
C ASP A 9 -18.39 30.58 12.43
N THR A 10 -18.17 31.53 11.53
CA THR A 10 -16.96 31.71 10.72
C THR A 10 -15.66 31.66 11.55
N LYS A 11 -15.69 32.10 12.82
CA LYS A 11 -14.53 31.99 13.72
C LYS A 11 -14.21 30.55 14.11
N THR A 12 -15.22 29.71 14.30
CA THR A 12 -15.05 28.28 14.62
C THR A 12 -14.51 27.50 13.43
N ARG A 13 -14.89 27.89 12.21
CA ARG A 13 -14.35 27.30 10.96
C ARG A 13 -12.86 27.58 10.76
N LEU A 14 -12.39 28.78 11.13
CA LEU A 14 -10.97 29.13 10.99
C LEU A 14 -10.07 28.40 11.99
N SER A 15 -10.53 28.21 13.24
CA SER A 15 -9.76 27.49 14.26
C SER A 15 -9.63 25.99 13.97
N LEU A 16 -10.66 25.35 13.42
CA LEU A 16 -10.60 23.92 13.03
C LEU A 16 -9.64 23.68 11.86
N PHE A 17 -9.58 24.62 10.91
CA PHE A 17 -8.63 24.55 9.79
C PHE A 17 -7.18 24.68 10.26
N PHE A 18 -6.91 25.51 11.28
CA PHE A 18 -5.57 25.70 11.82
C PHE A 18 -5.07 24.50 12.64
N VAL A 19 -5.95 23.80 13.36
CA VAL A 19 -5.61 22.58 14.11
C VAL A 19 -5.35 21.39 13.18
N LEU A 20 -6.10 21.27 12.08
CA LEU A 20 -5.85 20.24 11.06
C LEU A 20 -4.53 20.49 10.31
N LEU A 21 -4.20 21.76 10.03
CA LEU A 21 -2.94 22.10 9.36
C LEU A 21 -1.71 21.80 10.23
N THR A 22 -1.75 22.09 11.54
CA THR A 22 -0.63 21.79 12.45
C THR A 22 -0.49 20.30 12.75
N ALA A 23 -1.60 19.54 12.79
CA ALA A 23 -1.55 18.08 12.91
C ALA A 23 -0.87 17.41 11.70
N THR A 24 -1.05 17.93 10.48
CA THR A 24 -0.38 17.39 9.28
C THR A 24 1.10 17.76 9.16
N ILE A 25 1.53 18.90 9.75
CA ILE A 25 2.94 19.32 9.70
C ILE A 25 3.78 18.60 10.77
N GLY A 26 3.18 18.19 11.89
CA GLY A 26 3.86 17.44 12.96
C GLY A 26 4.34 16.04 12.58
N SER A 27 3.73 15.42 11.56
CA SER A 27 4.15 14.09 11.06
C SER A 27 5.27 14.14 10.01
N SER A 28 5.64 15.34 9.54
CA SER A 28 6.63 15.52 8.46
C SER A 28 8.08 15.66 8.96
N ALA A 29 8.31 15.56 10.27
CA ALA A 29 9.63 15.76 10.89
C ALA A 29 10.39 14.44 11.19
N ARG A 30 10.32 13.45 10.30
CA ARG A 30 11.20 12.26 10.34
C ARG A 30 11.85 11.93 8.99
N ALA A 31 12.15 12.97 8.21
CA ALA A 31 12.95 12.86 6.99
C ALA A 31 14.41 13.32 7.23
N THR A 32 14.96 13.05 8.42
CA THR A 32 16.31 13.49 8.80
C THR A 32 17.17 12.25 9.04
N GLU A 33 18.19 12.09 8.18
CA GLU A 33 19.16 10.98 8.06
C GLU A 33 18.69 9.68 7.37
N LEU A 34 18.40 9.78 6.07
CA LEU A 34 18.39 8.62 5.15
C LEU A 34 19.81 8.16 4.74
N TRP A 35 20.87 8.76 5.31
CA TRP A 35 22.27 8.59 4.90
C TRP A 35 23.08 7.78 5.92
N VAL A 36 22.48 6.78 6.56
CA VAL A 36 23.26 5.74 7.24
C VAL A 36 23.54 4.65 6.21
N GLU A 37 24.80 4.25 6.07
CA GLU A 37 25.14 3.11 5.20
C GLU A 37 24.40 1.88 5.71
N PRO A 38 23.46 1.32 4.91
CA PRO A 38 22.78 0.12 5.32
C PRO A 38 23.79 -1.02 5.47
N GLY A 39 23.54 -1.91 6.43
CA GLY A 39 24.34 -3.14 6.58
C GLY A 39 24.37 -3.97 5.28
N PRO A 40 25.31 -4.91 5.14
CA PRO A 40 25.39 -5.74 3.95
C PRO A 40 24.07 -6.50 3.72
N PRO A 41 23.56 -6.54 2.48
CA PRO A 41 22.28 -7.18 2.20
C PRO A 41 22.34 -8.69 2.47
N ARG A 42 21.39 -9.18 3.27
CA ARG A 42 21.19 -10.61 3.56
C ARG A 42 20.09 -11.16 2.65
N GLU A 43 20.40 -12.15 1.83
CA GLU A 43 19.38 -12.82 1.00
C GLU A 43 18.38 -13.56 1.89
N LEU A 44 17.09 -13.24 1.75
CA LEU A 44 16.00 -13.90 2.45
C LEU A 44 15.34 -14.98 1.59
N ARG A 45 15.02 -14.63 0.34
CA ARG A 45 14.24 -15.47 -0.58
C ARG A 45 14.69 -15.29 -2.02
N ARG A 46 14.39 -16.29 -2.84
CA ARG A 46 14.66 -16.30 -4.28
C ARG A 46 13.48 -16.88 -5.03
N CYS A 47 13.13 -16.27 -6.16
CA CYS A 47 12.11 -16.78 -7.06
C CYS A 47 12.53 -16.54 -8.51
N GLY A 48 12.89 -17.60 -9.23
CA GLY A 48 13.57 -17.49 -10.53
C GLY A 48 14.84 -16.63 -10.42
N ASP A 49 14.93 -15.59 -11.25
CA ASP A 49 16.02 -14.61 -11.22
C ASP A 49 15.85 -13.51 -10.15
N GLY A 50 14.66 -13.43 -9.55
CA GLY A 50 14.31 -12.48 -8.51
C GLY A 50 14.90 -12.87 -7.16
N VAL A 51 15.36 -11.87 -6.40
CA VAL A 51 15.95 -12.06 -5.07
C VAL A 51 15.42 -11.01 -4.10
N LEU A 52 15.02 -11.43 -2.91
CA LEU A 52 14.66 -10.55 -1.80
C LEU A 52 15.83 -10.49 -0.82
N TYR A 53 16.29 -9.28 -0.54
CA TYR A 53 17.28 -9.00 0.48
C TYR A 53 16.65 -8.27 1.65
N GLU A 54 17.24 -8.46 2.83
CA GLU A 54 17.03 -7.64 4.01
C GLU A 54 18.31 -6.86 4.29
N LEU A 55 18.16 -5.59 4.63
CA LEU A 55 19.23 -4.72 5.05
C LEU A 55 18.93 -4.18 6.44
N ASP A 56 19.93 -4.20 7.31
CA ASP A 56 19.84 -3.52 8.60
C ASP A 56 19.87 -2.00 8.36
N ALA A 57 18.77 -1.31 8.67
CA ALA A 57 18.66 0.13 8.60
C ALA A 57 18.30 0.73 9.98
N PRO A 58 18.63 2.03 10.24
CA PRO A 58 18.44 2.65 11.55
C PRO A 58 17.01 2.62 12.11
N TYR A 59 16.02 2.52 11.23
CA TYR A 59 14.60 2.58 11.58
C TYR A 59 13.91 1.22 11.45
N GLY A 60 14.68 0.14 11.36
CA GLY A 60 14.20 -1.23 11.20
C GLY A 60 14.73 -1.90 9.93
N PRO A 61 14.46 -3.20 9.73
CA PRO A 61 14.88 -3.91 8.54
C PRO A 61 14.25 -3.31 7.28
N LEU A 62 15.07 -3.10 6.25
CA LEU A 62 14.61 -2.68 4.93
C LEU A 62 14.62 -3.88 3.98
N LEU A 63 13.50 -4.13 3.33
CA LEU A 63 13.40 -5.15 2.28
C LEU A 63 13.74 -4.56 0.92
N LEU A 64 14.62 -5.24 0.18
CA LEU A 64 15.03 -4.88 -1.17
C LEU A 64 14.77 -6.05 -2.12
N ALA A 65 13.75 -5.92 -2.96
CA ALA A 65 13.50 -6.87 -4.04
C ALA A 65 14.27 -6.47 -5.30
N ARG A 66 15.14 -7.35 -5.78
CA ARG A 66 15.76 -7.24 -7.11
C ARG A 66 15.04 -8.18 -8.06
N ILE A 67 14.34 -7.62 -9.03
CA ILE A 67 13.59 -8.35 -10.05
C ILE A 67 14.06 -7.97 -11.46
N ARG A 68 13.90 -8.87 -12.42
CA ARG A 68 14.28 -8.63 -13.82
C ARG A 68 13.48 -9.52 -14.76
N GLY A 69 13.20 -9.00 -15.94
CA GLY A 69 12.63 -9.76 -17.04
C GLY A 69 11.66 -8.92 -17.86
N THR A 70 10.75 -9.60 -18.53
CA THR A 70 9.49 -9.03 -19.02
C THR A 70 8.62 -8.53 -17.86
N HIS A 71 7.59 -7.75 -18.17
CA HIS A 71 6.65 -7.24 -17.17
C HIS A 71 5.98 -8.36 -16.38
N TYR A 72 5.48 -9.39 -17.07
CA TYR A 72 4.99 -10.60 -16.42
C TYR A 72 6.02 -11.23 -15.47
N GLU A 73 7.25 -11.48 -15.93
CA GLU A 73 8.28 -12.12 -15.12
C GLU A 73 8.65 -11.30 -13.88
N MET A 74 8.75 -9.98 -14.04
CA MET A 74 8.98 -9.06 -12.90
C MET A 74 7.83 -9.11 -11.90
N GLY A 75 6.59 -9.08 -12.38
CA GLY A 75 5.41 -9.20 -11.54
C GLY A 75 5.39 -10.53 -10.78
N ARG A 76 5.62 -11.64 -11.47
CA ARG A 76 5.64 -12.99 -10.89
C ARG A 76 6.74 -13.17 -9.84
N GLN A 77 7.93 -12.63 -10.11
CA GLN A 77 9.00 -12.58 -9.11
C GLN A 77 8.60 -11.74 -7.89
N TYR A 78 8.01 -10.56 -8.10
CA TYR A 78 7.59 -9.67 -7.01
C TYR A 78 6.54 -10.31 -6.12
N GLY A 79 5.48 -10.86 -6.71
CA GLY A 79 4.42 -11.58 -6.00
C GLY A 79 4.96 -12.76 -5.20
N CYS A 80 5.80 -13.58 -5.81
CA CYS A 80 6.40 -14.75 -5.15
C CYS A 80 7.34 -14.38 -3.99
N LEU A 81 8.10 -13.28 -4.11
CA LEU A 81 9.02 -12.84 -3.06
C LEU A 81 8.30 -12.20 -1.87
N LEU A 82 7.20 -11.48 -2.11
CA LEU A 82 6.51 -10.63 -1.13
C LEU A 82 5.04 -11.04 -0.89
N GLY A 83 4.64 -12.24 -1.30
CA GLY A 83 3.24 -12.68 -1.30
C GLY A 83 2.59 -12.63 0.08
N ASP A 84 3.33 -13.00 1.12
CA ASP A 84 2.92 -12.88 2.53
C ASP A 84 2.58 -11.43 2.91
N ILE A 85 3.45 -10.49 2.57
CA ILE A 85 3.24 -9.06 2.85
C ILE A 85 2.06 -8.52 2.03
N ILE A 86 1.94 -8.93 0.77
CA ILE A 86 0.82 -8.54 -0.09
C ILE A 86 -0.50 -9.02 0.51
N LEU A 87 -0.56 -10.27 0.97
CA LEU A 87 -1.75 -10.84 1.61
C LEU A 87 -2.12 -10.11 2.89
N ASP A 88 -1.15 -9.77 3.74
CA ASP A 88 -1.42 -9.04 4.98
C ASP A 88 -1.96 -7.63 4.70
N VAL A 89 -1.42 -6.95 3.69
CA VAL A 89 -1.94 -5.65 3.24
C VAL A 89 -3.36 -5.79 2.67
N VAL A 90 -3.62 -6.81 1.85
CA VAL A 90 -4.97 -7.06 1.32
C VAL A 90 -5.94 -7.32 2.45
N LYS A 91 -5.60 -8.19 3.41
CA LYS A 91 -6.44 -8.49 4.58
C LYS A 91 -6.74 -7.26 5.42
N SER A 92 -5.74 -6.38 5.60
CA SER A 92 -5.89 -5.12 6.31
C SER A 92 -6.87 -4.17 5.60
N ILE A 93 -6.84 -4.11 4.27
CA ILE A 93 -7.76 -3.29 3.47
C ILE A 93 -9.17 -3.87 3.45
N THR A 94 -9.28 -5.20 3.31
CA THR A 94 -10.57 -5.89 3.22
C THR A 94 -11.19 -6.21 4.59
N GLY A 95 -10.58 -5.76 5.69
CA GLY A 95 -11.11 -5.98 7.04
C GLY A 95 -11.31 -7.46 7.38
N SER A 96 -10.56 -8.37 6.75
CA SER A 96 -10.75 -9.83 6.92
C SER A 96 -10.02 -10.39 8.13
N GLU A 97 -9.25 -9.57 8.85
CA GLU A 97 -8.81 -9.86 10.21
C GLU A 97 -9.87 -9.32 11.19
N ASP A 98 -10.18 -10.11 12.24
CA ASP A 98 -11.15 -9.99 13.35
C ASP A 98 -11.34 -8.59 14.01
N SER A 99 -11.36 -7.53 13.23
CA SER A 99 -11.56 -6.16 13.66
C SER A 99 -13.03 -5.82 13.47
N GLU A 100 -13.79 -5.90 14.55
CA GLU A 100 -15.21 -5.52 14.63
C GLU A 100 -15.49 -4.06 14.19
N ASP A 101 -14.45 -3.25 13.91
CA ASP A 101 -14.52 -1.80 13.79
C ASP A 101 -14.34 -1.25 12.35
N ASN A 102 -14.13 -2.10 11.32
CA ASN A 102 -13.82 -1.63 9.94
C ASN A 102 -14.73 -2.18 8.81
N SER A 103 -15.85 -2.81 9.13
CA SER A 103 -16.70 -3.49 8.13
C SER A 103 -17.29 -2.55 7.07
N GLU A 104 -17.77 -1.36 7.45
CA GLU A 104 -18.40 -0.43 6.50
C GLU A 104 -17.42 0.11 5.43
N PHE A 105 -16.16 0.34 5.80
CA PHE A 105 -15.14 0.80 4.84
C PHE A 105 -14.71 -0.32 3.90
N SER A 106 -14.56 -1.54 4.43
CA SER A 106 -14.23 -2.73 3.65
C SER A 106 -15.33 -3.05 2.62
N ASP A 107 -16.61 -3.06 3.03
CA ASP A 107 -17.72 -3.36 2.14
C ASP A 107 -17.87 -2.32 1.02
N ALA A 108 -17.72 -1.04 1.35
CA ALA A 108 -17.73 0.02 0.35
C ALA A 108 -16.56 -0.11 -0.64
N TYR A 109 -15.36 -0.46 -0.16
CA TYR A 109 -14.19 -0.68 -1.00
C TYR A 109 -14.39 -1.85 -1.96
N LEU A 110 -14.84 -3.01 -1.45
CA LEU A 110 -15.11 -4.21 -2.25
C LEU A 110 -16.24 -3.99 -3.27
N TYR A 111 -17.26 -3.18 -2.93
CA TYR A 111 -18.34 -2.84 -3.85
C TYR A 111 -17.89 -1.89 -4.97
N LEU A 112 -17.09 -0.86 -4.65
CA LEU A 112 -16.69 0.17 -5.60
C LEU A 112 -15.52 -0.27 -6.50
N TYR A 113 -14.62 -1.10 -5.99
CA TYR A 113 -13.38 -1.48 -6.67
C TYR A 113 -13.62 -2.02 -8.10
N PRO A 114 -14.54 -2.98 -8.35
CA PRO A 114 -14.78 -3.48 -9.70
C PRO A 114 -15.25 -2.40 -10.68
N ALA A 115 -16.08 -1.47 -10.21
CA ALA A 115 -16.58 -0.36 -11.04
C ALA A 115 -15.48 0.65 -11.37
N VAL A 116 -14.60 0.94 -10.40
CA VAL A 116 -13.43 1.80 -10.59
C VAL A 116 -12.45 1.14 -11.55
N TRP A 117 -12.09 -0.13 -11.31
CA TRP A 117 -11.18 -0.88 -12.17
C TRP A 117 -11.66 -0.92 -13.61
N LYS A 118 -12.93 -1.27 -13.85
CA LYS A 118 -13.54 -1.28 -15.19
C LYS A 118 -13.44 0.06 -15.92
N ARG A 119 -13.42 1.18 -15.18
CA ARG A 119 -13.28 2.52 -15.76
C ARG A 119 -11.82 2.86 -16.06
N LEU A 120 -10.88 2.36 -15.25
CA LEU A 120 -9.45 2.64 -15.39
C LEU A 120 -8.75 1.73 -16.39
N ASP A 121 -9.15 0.47 -16.47
CA ASP A 121 -8.55 -0.60 -17.28
C ASP A 121 -8.23 -0.18 -18.73
N PRO A 122 -9.13 0.50 -19.49
CA PRO A 122 -8.82 0.92 -20.86
C PRO A 122 -7.66 1.93 -20.99
N TYR A 123 -7.27 2.58 -19.88
CA TYR A 123 -6.19 3.55 -19.81
C TYR A 123 -4.91 2.98 -19.21
N VAL A 124 -4.94 1.72 -18.75
CA VAL A 124 -3.75 1.02 -18.25
C VAL A 124 -3.04 0.38 -19.44
N PRO A 125 -1.77 0.75 -19.71
CA PRO A 125 -0.98 0.07 -20.72
C PRO A 125 -0.92 -1.45 -20.48
N GLU A 126 -1.07 -2.25 -21.54
CA GLU A 126 -1.10 -3.73 -21.50
C GLU A 126 0.04 -4.33 -20.68
N ARG A 127 1.25 -3.76 -20.80
CA ARG A 127 2.42 -4.21 -20.06
C ARG A 127 2.26 -4.16 -18.53
N TYR A 128 1.48 -3.22 -18.00
CA TYR A 128 1.20 -3.17 -16.56
C TYR A 128 0.09 -4.13 -16.16
N LEU A 129 -0.87 -4.41 -17.03
CA LEU A 129 -1.85 -5.49 -16.82
C LEU A 129 -1.14 -6.85 -16.75
N ASP A 130 -0.15 -7.04 -17.63
CA ASP A 130 0.70 -8.23 -17.65
C ASP A 130 1.53 -8.36 -16.36
N GLU A 131 2.09 -7.26 -15.86
CA GLU A 131 2.79 -7.21 -14.57
C GLU A 131 1.86 -7.51 -13.39
N ILE A 132 0.67 -6.91 -13.33
CA ILE A 132 -0.34 -7.16 -12.27
C ILE A 132 -0.77 -8.63 -12.27
N ARG A 133 -0.98 -9.23 -13.45
CA ARG A 133 -1.26 -10.66 -13.59
C ARG A 133 -0.11 -11.48 -12.99
N GLY A 134 1.13 -11.16 -13.35
CA GLY A 134 2.31 -11.80 -12.76
C GLY A 134 2.33 -11.69 -11.24
N ILE A 135 2.07 -10.50 -10.67
CA ILE A 135 2.02 -10.29 -9.23
C ILE A 135 1.00 -11.20 -8.56
N SER A 136 -0.22 -11.28 -9.10
CA SER A 136 -1.27 -12.13 -8.56
C SER A 136 -0.86 -13.60 -8.55
N GLU A 137 -0.40 -14.11 -9.69
CA GLU A 137 0.02 -15.52 -9.82
C GLU A 137 1.24 -15.83 -8.94
N GLY A 138 2.21 -14.92 -8.88
CA GLY A 138 3.37 -15.07 -8.00
C GLY A 138 2.99 -15.07 -6.52
N ALA A 139 2.06 -14.21 -6.10
CA ALA A 139 1.60 -14.17 -4.72
C ALA A 139 0.85 -15.45 -4.33
N GLU A 140 -0.01 -15.98 -5.21
CA GLU A 140 -0.69 -17.26 -5.00
C GLU A 140 0.29 -18.44 -4.84
N GLU A 141 1.41 -18.44 -5.57
CA GLU A 141 2.47 -19.44 -5.42
C GLU A 141 3.17 -19.39 -4.05
N ALA A 142 3.19 -18.24 -3.38
CA ALA A 142 3.86 -18.03 -2.10
C ALA A 142 3.08 -18.55 -0.88
N GLY A 143 1.79 -18.86 -1.05
CA GLY A 143 0.85 -19.25 0.01
C GLY A 143 0.01 -18.07 0.51
#